data_AF-A0A535QEL0-F1
#
_entry.id   AF-A0A535QEL0-F1
#
_cell.length_a   1.000
_cell.length_b   1.000
_cell.length_c   1.000
_cell.angle_alpha   90.00
_cell.angle_beta   90.00
_cell.angle_gamma   90.00
#
_symmetry.space_group_name_H-M   'P 1'
#
loop_
_entity.id
_entity.type
_entity.pdbx_description
1 polymer ?
#
loop_
_entity_poly.entity_id
_entity_poly.type
_entity_poly.pdbx_seq_one_letter_code
_entity_poly.pdbx_strand_id
1 'polypeptide(L)'
;MNDRWFATSVGGAGLATGLLMWLLAITLSHTHLSGNGWSLSGNGALIIPFGLGPAIVAAAWAAIILRMRGHPRWLQLGGASGLVGLVLLGGGLLPVVVLGAGTRDTAATASLFFGFLLYGWLLASPIAAAMIPAPDPPRPAPPFWSIAAIMLVPLTLIAGCEAGAGVLPT
;
A
#
# COMPACT_ATOMS: atom_id res chain seq x y z
N MET A 1 -2.55 -14.28 -20.21
CA MET A 1 -3.50 -13.15 -20.07
C MET A 1 -3.05 -12.01 -20.97
N ASN A 2 -3.92 -11.49 -21.82
CA ASN A 2 -3.64 -10.34 -22.69
C ASN A 2 -3.37 -9.07 -21.84
N ASP A 3 -2.47 -8.19 -22.27
CA ASP A 3 -2.02 -7.05 -21.47
C ASP A 3 -3.08 -5.98 -21.26
N ARG A 4 -4.04 -5.84 -22.19
CA ARG A 4 -5.22 -4.98 -21.99
C ARG A 4 -6.08 -5.46 -20.83
N TRP A 5 -6.35 -6.78 -20.81
CA TRP A 5 -7.10 -7.41 -19.72
C TRP A 5 -6.34 -7.32 -18.39
N PHE A 6 -5.01 -7.40 -18.42
CA PHE A 6 -4.21 -7.18 -17.22
C PHE A 6 -4.35 -5.75 -16.69
N ALA A 7 -4.21 -4.74 -17.55
CA ALA A 7 -4.35 -3.34 -17.15
C ALA A 7 -5.75 -3.03 -16.60
N THR A 8 -6.81 -3.56 -17.23
CA THR A 8 -8.18 -3.39 -16.72
C THR A 8 -8.39 -4.10 -15.38
N SER A 9 -7.86 -5.31 -15.21
CA SER A 9 -7.90 -6.01 -13.92
C SER A 9 -7.15 -5.26 -12.83
N VAL A 10 -5.97 -4.70 -13.13
CA VAL A 10 -5.20 -3.87 -12.18
C VAL A 10 -5.97 -2.60 -11.83
N GLY A 11 -6.54 -1.92 -12.82
CA GLY A 11 -7.35 -0.73 -12.61
C GLY A 11 -8.57 -1.02 -11.72
N GLY A 12 -9.31 -2.08 -12.02
CA GLY A 12 -10.46 -2.52 -11.22
C GLY A 12 -10.08 -2.96 -9.80
N ALA A 13 -8.97 -3.68 -9.64
CA ALA A 13 -8.46 -4.07 -8.33
C ALA A 13 -8.05 -2.84 -7.51
N GLY A 14 -7.40 -1.85 -8.12
CA GLY A 14 -7.05 -0.61 -7.43
C GLY A 14 -8.27 0.21 -7.02
N LEU A 15 -9.29 0.34 -7.87
CA LEU A 15 -10.57 0.98 -7.52
C LEU A 15 -11.25 0.30 -6.33
N ALA A 16 -11.40 -1.03 -6.40
CA ALA A 16 -12.01 -1.81 -5.33
C ALA A 16 -11.20 -1.70 -4.02
N THR A 17 -9.88 -1.74 -4.11
CA THR A 17 -9.00 -1.60 -2.95
C THR A 17 -9.09 -0.21 -2.33
N GLY A 18 -9.12 0.85 -3.15
CA GLY A 18 -9.34 2.23 -2.68
C GLY A 18 -10.68 2.39 -1.97
N LEU A 19 -11.76 1.85 -2.53
CA LEU A 19 -13.08 1.86 -1.90
C LEU A 19 -13.08 1.12 -0.55
N LEU A 20 -12.47 -0.07 -0.49
CA LEU A 20 -12.35 -0.84 0.75
C LEU A 20 -11.52 -0.11 1.80
N MET A 21 -10.43 0.55 1.40
CA MET A 21 -9.62 1.37 2.29
C MET A 21 -10.40 2.56 2.85
N TRP A 22 -11.20 3.23 2.02
CA TRP A 22 -12.06 4.30 2.48
C TRP A 22 -13.14 3.78 3.44
N LEU A 23 -13.82 2.67 3.11
CA LEU A 23 -14.80 2.03 4.01
C LEU A 23 -14.17 1.66 5.36
N LEU A 24 -12.94 1.17 5.34
CA LEU A 24 -12.19 0.86 6.55
C LEU A 24 -11.85 2.13 7.34
N ALA A 25 -11.36 3.18 6.66
CA ALA A 25 -11.02 4.46 7.29
C ALA A 25 -12.26 5.12 7.93
N ILE A 26 -13.39 5.17 7.22
CA ILE A 26 -14.63 5.76 7.76
C ILE A 26 -15.19 4.91 8.90
N THR A 27 -15.12 3.58 8.81
CA THR A 27 -15.60 2.72 9.90
C THR A 27 -14.75 2.96 11.15
N LEU A 28 -13.42 2.95 11.01
CA LEU A 28 -12.49 3.17 12.13
C LEU A 28 -12.62 4.58 12.71
N SER A 29 -12.84 5.60 11.89
CA SER A 29 -12.95 6.99 12.36
C SER A 29 -14.15 7.19 13.30
N HIS A 30 -15.18 6.36 13.18
CA HIS A 30 -16.37 6.35 14.04
C HIS A 30 -16.29 5.37 15.21
N THR A 31 -15.21 4.59 15.33
CA THR A 31 -15.03 3.71 16.50
C THR A 31 -14.56 4.47 17.73
N HIS A 32 -14.74 3.88 18.91
CA HIS A 32 -14.14 4.36 20.16
C HIS A 32 -12.83 3.63 20.51
N LEU A 33 -12.19 2.99 19.52
CA LEU A 33 -10.94 2.25 19.71
C LEU A 33 -9.82 3.24 20.06
N SER A 34 -9.41 3.21 21.33
CA SER A 34 -8.42 4.10 21.89
C SER A 34 -7.79 3.47 23.12
N GLY A 35 -6.62 3.97 23.51
CA GLY A 35 -5.90 3.52 24.70
C GLY A 35 -4.59 4.28 24.84
N ASN A 36 -4.02 4.38 26.04
CA ASN A 36 -2.65 4.86 26.24
C ASN A 36 -2.25 6.22 25.57
N GLY A 37 -3.22 7.07 25.21
CA GLY A 37 -3.00 8.32 24.49
C GLY A 37 -3.09 8.25 22.95
N TRP A 38 -3.40 7.09 22.38
CA TRP A 38 -3.74 6.91 20.97
C TRP A 38 -5.26 6.71 20.77
N SER A 39 -5.74 7.05 19.58
CA SER A 39 -7.10 6.78 19.13
C SER A 39 -7.08 6.42 17.65
N LEU A 40 -7.90 5.45 17.24
CA LEU A 40 -8.21 5.19 15.83
C LEU A 40 -9.41 5.99 15.33
N SER A 41 -10.08 6.72 16.22
CA SER A 41 -11.17 7.63 15.86
C SER A 41 -10.65 8.92 15.19
N GLY A 42 -11.52 9.57 14.41
CA GLY A 42 -11.19 10.81 13.70
C GLY A 42 -9.91 10.68 12.85
N ASN A 43 -8.92 11.54 13.12
CA ASN A 43 -7.65 11.55 12.39
C ASN A 43 -6.82 10.27 12.59
N GLY A 44 -7.08 9.47 13.63
CA GLY A 44 -6.41 8.19 13.84
C GLY A 44 -6.61 7.21 12.70
N ALA A 45 -7.77 7.28 12.02
CA ALA A 45 -8.09 6.44 10.89
C ALA A 45 -7.25 6.73 9.63
N LEU A 46 -6.54 7.86 9.59
CA LEU A 46 -5.64 8.22 8.48
C LEU A 46 -4.47 7.23 8.32
N ILE A 47 -4.22 6.39 9.32
CA ILE A 47 -3.30 5.26 9.20
C ILE A 47 -3.68 4.29 8.07
N ILE A 48 -4.96 4.22 7.68
CA ILE A 48 -5.39 3.39 6.56
C ILE A 48 -4.88 3.97 5.23
N PRO A 49 -5.27 5.18 4.78
CA PRO A 49 -4.76 5.73 3.52
C PRO A 49 -3.25 5.97 3.52
N PHE A 50 -2.67 6.46 4.62
CA PHE A 50 -1.25 6.84 4.66
C PHE A 50 -0.31 5.75 5.17
N GLY A 51 -0.82 4.72 5.84
CA GLY A 51 -0.04 3.57 6.26
C GLY A 51 -0.25 2.35 5.35
N LEU A 52 -1.50 1.90 5.23
CA LEU A 52 -1.82 0.72 4.40
C LEU A 52 -1.68 1.01 2.90
N GLY A 53 -2.00 2.23 2.45
CA GLY A 53 -1.90 2.64 1.05
C GLY A 53 -0.50 2.45 0.45
N PRO A 54 0.56 3.04 1.03
CA PRO A 54 1.94 2.82 0.57
C PRO A 54 2.34 1.35 0.51
N ALA A 55 1.93 0.52 1.48
CA ALA A 55 2.24 -0.92 1.47
C ALA A 55 1.59 -1.64 0.28
N ILE A 56 0.33 -1.30 -0.04
CA ILE A 56 -0.39 -1.85 -1.20
C ILE A 56 0.27 -1.42 -2.51
N VAL A 57 0.61 -0.14 -2.65
CA VAL A 57 1.27 0.38 -3.86
C VAL A 57 2.65 -0.27 -4.05
N ALA A 58 3.43 -0.41 -2.97
CA ALA A 58 4.73 -1.09 -2.99
C ALA A 58 4.61 -2.56 -3.43
N ALA A 59 3.57 -3.26 -2.99
CA ALA A 59 3.30 -4.65 -3.40
C ALA A 59 2.96 -4.74 -4.89
N ALA A 60 2.05 -3.87 -5.33
CA ALA A 60 1.54 -3.85 -6.70
C ALA A 60 2.62 -3.46 -7.71
N TRP A 61 3.41 -2.42 -7.43
CA TRP A 61 4.52 -2.00 -8.30
C TRP A 61 5.57 -3.09 -8.44
N ALA A 62 6.00 -3.71 -7.32
CA ALA A 62 6.94 -4.82 -7.35
C ALA A 62 6.39 -6.00 -8.18
N ALA A 63 5.11 -6.37 -8.00
CA ALA A 63 4.45 -7.42 -8.75
C ALA A 63 4.41 -7.11 -10.27
N ILE A 64 4.02 -5.89 -10.64
CA ILE A 64 3.91 -5.46 -12.06
C ILE A 64 5.29 -5.49 -12.72
N ILE A 65 6.33 -4.96 -12.06
CA ILE A 65 7.70 -4.96 -12.59
C ILE A 65 8.21 -6.38 -12.81
N LEU A 66 8.03 -7.26 -11.83
CA LEU A 66 8.44 -8.66 -11.96
C LEU A 66 7.66 -9.39 -13.05
N ARG A 67 6.36 -9.11 -13.22
CA ARG A 67 5.55 -9.65 -14.32
C ARG A 67 6.06 -9.17 -15.67
N MET A 68 6.39 -7.88 -15.81
CA MET A 68 6.94 -7.32 -17.05
C MET A 68 8.26 -7.99 -17.43
N ARG A 69 9.07 -8.33 -16.42
CA ARG A 69 10.35 -9.02 -16.59
C ARG A 69 10.21 -10.54 -16.78
N GLY A 70 8.99 -11.07 -16.79
CA GLY A 70 8.75 -12.51 -16.98
C GLY A 70 9.06 -13.38 -15.77
N HIS A 71 9.17 -12.82 -14.56
CA HIS A 71 9.49 -13.62 -13.39
C HIS A 71 8.32 -14.55 -13.00
N PRO A 72 8.52 -15.88 -12.88
CA PRO A 72 7.41 -16.83 -12.64
C PRO A 72 6.72 -16.62 -11.29
N ARG A 73 7.47 -16.15 -10.28
CA ARG A 73 6.97 -15.86 -8.92
C ARG A 73 6.59 -14.40 -8.68
N TRP A 74 6.23 -13.65 -9.72
CA TRP A 74 5.96 -12.21 -9.64
C TRP A 74 4.93 -11.82 -8.56
N LEU A 75 3.84 -12.59 -8.41
CA LEU A 75 2.83 -12.37 -7.37
C LEU A 75 3.37 -12.62 -5.96
N GLN A 76 4.13 -13.69 -5.77
CA GLN A 76 4.68 -14.04 -4.45
C GLN A 76 5.67 -12.97 -3.97
N LEU A 77 6.55 -12.52 -4.88
CA LEU A 77 7.55 -11.49 -4.57
C LEU A 77 6.91 -10.11 -4.40
N GLY A 78 5.89 -9.78 -5.19
CA GLY A 78 5.07 -8.58 -4.96
C GLY A 78 4.34 -8.63 -3.61
N GLY A 79 3.75 -9.78 -3.26
CA GLY A 79 3.14 -10.01 -1.96
C GLY A 79 4.15 -9.91 -0.81
N ALA A 80 5.37 -10.42 -0.99
CA ALA A 80 6.46 -10.27 -0.02
C ALA A 80 6.83 -8.79 0.17
N SER A 81 6.86 -7.99 -0.90
CA SER A 81 7.05 -6.54 -0.81
C SER A 81 5.93 -5.87 0.01
N GLY A 82 4.68 -6.30 -0.19
CA GLY A 82 3.54 -5.85 0.62
C GLY A 82 3.67 -6.22 2.09
N LEU A 83 4.13 -7.45 2.39
CA LEU A 83 4.39 -7.90 3.76
C LEU A 83 5.47 -7.05 4.44
N VAL A 84 6.54 -6.68 3.73
CA VAL A 84 7.53 -5.72 4.27
C VAL A 84 6.86 -4.40 4.62
N GLY A 85 6.00 -3.86 3.74
CA GLY A 85 5.21 -2.66 4.02
C GLY A 85 4.31 -2.81 5.26
N LEU A 86 3.64 -3.96 5.44
CA LEU A 86 2.81 -4.25 6.60
C LEU A 86 3.63 -4.38 7.89
N VAL A 87 4.84 -4.95 7.83
CA VAL A 87 5.75 -5.01 8.97
C VAL A 87 6.21 -3.61 9.37
N LEU A 88 6.52 -2.75 8.40
CA LEU A 88 6.90 -1.35 8.66
C LEU A 88 5.72 -0.56 9.26
N LEU A 89 4.51 -0.76 8.73
CA LEU A 89 3.29 -0.19 9.29
C LEU A 89 3.06 -0.65 10.74
N GLY A 90 3.20 -1.95 11.00
CA GLY A 90 3.12 -2.53 12.34
C GLY A 90 4.19 -1.95 13.27
N GLY A 91 5.42 -1.79 12.80
CA GLY A 91 6.51 -1.12 13.51
C GLY A 91 6.20 0.34 13.86
N GLY A 92 5.40 1.03 13.03
CA GLY A 92 4.93 2.37 13.35
C GLY A 92 3.82 2.40 14.41
N LEU A 93 2.91 1.43 14.36
CA LEU A 93 1.75 1.34 15.25
C LEU A 93 2.06 0.74 16.62
N LEU A 94 2.84 -0.33 16.67
CA LEU A 94 3.11 -1.09 17.89
C LEU A 94 3.70 -0.22 19.02
N PRO A 95 4.71 0.65 18.77
CA PRO A 95 5.24 1.53 19.81
C PRO A 95 4.14 2.43 20.39
N VAL A 96 3.26 2.97 19.55
CA VAL A 96 2.17 3.85 19.99
C VAL A 96 1.12 3.09 20.82
N VAL A 97 0.86 1.83 20.48
CA VAL A 97 -0.12 0.99 21.20
C VAL A 97 0.43 0.49 22.54
N VAL A 98 1.67 0.02 22.54
CA VAL A 98 2.32 -0.66 23.68
C VAL A 98 2.90 0.34 24.67
N LEU A 99 3.53 1.41 24.18
CA LEU A 99 4.19 2.39 25.02
C LEU A 99 3.15 3.41 25.50
N GLY A 100 2.92 3.43 26.81
CA GLY A 100 1.92 4.27 27.46
C GLY A 100 2.17 5.78 27.33
N ALA A 101 1.29 6.57 27.95
CA ALA A 101 1.36 8.03 27.91
C ALA A 101 2.68 8.64 28.44
N GLY A 102 3.39 7.93 29.32
CA GLY A 102 4.70 8.36 29.85
C GLY A 102 5.87 8.27 28.86
N THR A 103 5.69 7.61 27.72
CA THR A 103 6.72 7.35 26.70
C THR A 103 6.30 7.85 25.31
N ARG A 104 5.41 8.86 25.28
CA ARG A 104 4.84 9.41 24.03
C ARG A 104 5.89 9.85 23.02
N ASP A 105 6.93 10.56 23.46
CA ASP A 105 7.95 11.09 22.54
C ASP A 105 8.76 9.97 21.88
N THR A 106 9.07 8.92 22.64
CA THR A 106 9.73 7.72 22.11
C THR A 106 8.83 6.97 21.15
N ALA A 107 7.56 6.78 21.49
CA ALA A 107 6.57 6.12 20.63
C ALA A 107 6.34 6.90 19.32
N ALA A 108 6.23 8.22 19.40
CA ALA A 108 6.08 9.09 18.25
C ALA A 108 7.33 9.05 17.35
N THR A 109 8.53 9.10 17.94
CA THR A 109 9.79 9.01 17.19
C THR A 109 9.92 7.66 16.47
N ALA A 110 9.60 6.56 17.15
CA ALA A 110 9.56 5.24 16.52
C ALA A 110 8.52 5.18 15.39
N SER A 111 7.31 5.70 15.63
CA SER A 111 6.26 5.78 14.61
C SER A 111 6.71 6.54 13.37
N LEU A 112 7.37 7.69 13.55
CA LEU A 112 7.91 8.49 12.46
C LEU A 112 9.02 7.76 11.71
N PHE A 113 9.95 7.13 12.43
CA PHE A 113 11.04 6.37 11.83
C PHE A 113 10.51 5.25 10.92
N PHE A 114 9.57 4.44 11.42
CA PHE A 114 8.96 3.38 10.62
C PHE A 114 8.10 3.93 9.47
N GLY A 115 7.44 5.07 9.66
CA GLY A 115 6.76 5.80 8.59
C GLY A 115 7.73 6.21 7.47
N PHE A 116 8.87 6.80 7.81
CA PHE A 116 9.92 7.13 6.84
C PHE A 116 10.44 5.88 6.11
N LEU A 117 10.67 4.78 6.83
CA LEU A 117 11.07 3.52 6.21
C LEU A 117 10.00 2.96 5.27
N LEU A 118 8.71 3.08 5.61
CA LEU A 118 7.60 2.65 4.77
C LEU A 118 7.57 3.42 3.45
N TYR A 119 7.68 4.75 3.49
CA TYR A 119 7.76 5.56 2.28
C TYR A 119 9.06 5.34 1.51
N GLY A 120 10.18 5.11 2.21
CA GLY A 120 11.43 4.67 1.60
C GLY A 120 11.26 3.33 0.88
N TRP A 121 10.55 2.38 1.49
CA TRP A 121 10.27 1.07 0.90
C TRP A 121 9.32 1.15 -0.30
N LEU A 122 8.32 2.03 -0.28
CA LEU A 122 7.47 2.31 -1.43
C LEU A 122 8.28 2.66 -2.68
N LEU A 123 9.37 3.43 -2.52
CA LEU A 123 10.28 3.80 -3.60
C LEU A 123 11.34 2.72 -3.89
N ALA A 124 11.83 2.04 -2.85
CA ALA A 124 12.86 1.02 -2.99
C ALA A 124 12.32 -0.30 -3.57
N SER A 125 11.06 -0.65 -3.33
CA SER A 125 10.47 -1.91 -3.80
C SER A 125 10.44 -2.07 -5.32
N PRO A 126 10.09 -1.06 -6.15
CA PRO A 126 10.22 -1.19 -7.60
C PRO A 126 11.68 -1.34 -8.05
N ILE A 127 12.62 -0.67 -7.37
CA ILE A 127 14.06 -0.77 -7.66
C ILE A 127 14.55 -2.18 -7.35
N ALA A 128 14.23 -2.71 -6.16
CA ALA A 128 14.56 -4.08 -5.77
C ALA A 128 13.96 -5.09 -6.75
N ALA A 129 12.68 -4.91 -7.14
CA ALA A 129 12.02 -5.74 -8.14
C ALA A 129 12.70 -5.68 -9.52
N ALA A 130 13.28 -4.54 -9.91
CA ALA A 130 14.06 -4.39 -11.13
C ALA A 130 15.46 -5.03 -11.05
N MET A 131 15.99 -5.25 -9.85
CA MET A 131 17.30 -5.87 -9.63
C MET A 131 17.24 -7.40 -9.49
N ILE A 132 16.10 -7.99 -9.13
CA ILE A 132 15.96 -9.45 -9.01
C ILE A 132 16.23 -10.13 -10.37
N PRO A 133 17.10 -11.15 -10.47
CA PRO A 133 17.32 -11.83 -11.74
C PRO A 133 16.03 -12.47 -12.30
N ALA A 134 15.73 -12.22 -13.58
CA ALA A 134 14.61 -12.85 -14.25
C ALA A 134 15.08 -14.14 -14.94
N PRO A 135 14.45 -15.31 -14.69
CA PRO A 135 14.84 -16.58 -15.30
C PRO A 135 14.53 -16.67 -16.81
N ASP A 136 13.49 -15.97 -17.25
CA ASP A 136 12.99 -16.03 -18.62
C ASP A 136 13.71 -15.00 -19.51
N PRO A 137 13.90 -15.30 -20.81
CA PRO A 137 14.48 -14.34 -21.75
C PRO A 137 13.65 -13.05 -21.75
N PRO A 138 14.32 -11.88 -21.85
CA PRO A 138 13.65 -10.60 -21.78
C PRO A 138 12.55 -10.52 -22.84
N ARG A 139 11.31 -10.25 -22.40
CA ARG A 139 10.20 -10.00 -23.32
C ARG A 139 10.57 -8.85 -24.27
N PRO A 140 10.12 -8.88 -25.54
CA PRO A 140 10.36 -7.81 -26.50
C PRO A 140 9.62 -6.55 -26.06
N ALA A 141 10.28 -5.74 -25.23
CA ALA A 141 9.83 -4.53 -24.55
C ALA A 141 8.63 -4.71 -23.58
N PRO A 142 8.58 -3.90 -22.48
CA PRO A 142 7.40 -3.85 -21.65
C PRO A 142 6.24 -3.25 -22.46
N PRO A 143 5.12 -3.96 -22.64
CA PRO A 143 3.99 -3.45 -23.39
C PRO A 143 3.44 -2.20 -22.71
N PHE A 144 3.07 -1.18 -23.48
CA PHE A 144 2.56 0.12 -22.99
C PHE A 144 1.51 -0.02 -21.88
N TRP A 145 0.64 -1.03 -22.00
CA TRP A 145 -0.40 -1.35 -21.00
C TRP A 145 0.15 -1.76 -19.62
N SER A 146 1.34 -2.35 -19.54
CA SER A 146 1.98 -2.69 -18.26
C SER A 146 2.64 -1.46 -17.61
N ILE A 147 3.10 -0.49 -18.39
CA ILE A 147 3.55 0.82 -17.89
C ILE A 147 2.33 1.61 -17.38
N ALA A 148 1.24 1.61 -18.15
CA ALA A 148 -0.02 2.21 -17.72
C ALA A 148 -0.53 1.59 -16.40
N ALA A 149 -0.36 0.28 -16.20
CA ALA A 149 -0.75 -0.39 -14.96
C ALA A 149 -0.01 0.15 -13.72
N ILE A 150 1.26 0.58 -13.84
CA ILE A 150 2.01 1.21 -12.73
C ILE A 150 1.34 2.51 -12.30
N MET A 151 0.91 3.32 -13.28
CA MET A 151 0.23 4.59 -13.02
C MET A 151 -1.22 4.39 -12.56
N LEU A 152 -1.89 3.36 -13.07
CA LEU A 152 -3.27 3.06 -12.71
C LEU A 152 -3.40 2.72 -11.23
N VAL A 153 -2.48 1.95 -10.64
CA VAL A 153 -2.57 1.55 -9.23
C VAL A 153 -2.78 2.72 -8.26
N PRO A 154 -1.91 3.75 -8.19
CA PRO A 154 -2.14 4.88 -7.29
C PRO A 154 -3.36 5.70 -7.71
N LEU A 155 -3.58 5.89 -9.01
CA LEU A 155 -4.72 6.70 -9.50
C LEU A 155 -6.06 6.08 -9.14
N THR A 156 -6.23 4.77 -9.33
CA THR A 156 -7.48 4.08 -9.03
C THR A 156 -7.65 3.83 -7.54
N LEU A 157 -6.57 3.68 -6.79
CA LEU A 157 -6.63 3.63 -5.33
C LEU A 157 -7.12 4.98 -4.76
N ILE A 158 -6.59 6.11 -5.25
CA ILE A 158 -7.07 7.45 -4.90
C ILE A 158 -8.52 7.65 -5.36
N ALA A 159 -8.83 7.34 -6.62
CA ALA A 159 -10.18 7.49 -7.15
C ALA A 159 -11.21 6.63 -6.40
N GLY A 160 -10.83 5.42 -5.97
CA GLY A 160 -11.67 4.57 -5.13
C GLY A 160 -11.92 5.18 -3.75
N CYS A 161 -10.91 5.82 -3.15
CA CYS A 161 -11.08 6.55 -1.90
C CYS A 161 -12.02 7.75 -2.06
N GLU A 162 -11.84 8.56 -3.11
CA GLU A 162 -12.69 9.71 -3.41
C GLU A 162 -14.13 9.31 -3.75
N ALA A 163 -14.30 8.24 -4.53
CA ALA A 163 -15.62 7.70 -4.85
C ALA A 163 -16.35 7.26 -3.58
N GLY A 164 -15.64 6.62 -2.64
CA GLY A 164 -16.17 6.31 -1.32
C GLY A 164 -16.71 7.56 -0.61
N ALA A 165 -15.92 8.63 -0.56
CA ALA A 165 -16.32 9.89 0.09
C ALA A 165 -17.63 10.47 -0.47
N GLY A 166 -17.91 10.30 -1.76
CA GLY A 166 -19.16 10.74 -2.40
C GLY A 166 -20.37 9.81 -2.20
N VAL A 167 -20.21 8.62 -1.62
CA VAL A 167 -21.30 7.62 -1.48
C VAL A 167 -22.10 7.80 -0.19
N LEU A 168 -21.56 8.45 0.84
CA LEU A 168 -22.29 8.76 2.08
C LEU A 168 -22.76 10.22 2.07
N PRO A 169 -24.03 10.50 2.41
CA PRO A 169 -24.45 11.88 2.66
C PRO A 169 -23.68 12.43 3.86
N THR A 170 -23.10 13.61 3.68
CA THR A 170 -22.45 14.43 4.73
C THR A 170 -23.42 14.82 5.83
#